data_AF-A0A924VKH5-F1
#
_entry.id   AF-A0A924VKH5-F1
#
_cell.length_a   1.000
_cell.length_b   1.000
_cell.length_c   1.000
_cell.angle_alpha   90.00
_cell.angle_beta   90.00
_cell.angle_gamma   90.00
#
_symmetry.space_group_name_H-M   'P 1'
#
loop_
_entity.id
_entity.type
_entity.pdbx_description
1 polymer ?
#
loop_
_entity_poly.entity_id
_entity_poly.type
_entity_poly.pdbx_seq_one_letter_code
_entity_poly.pdbx_strand_id
1 'polypeptide(L)'
;MTLSLDSTEQPTIVWLRDDLRIADNPALNAAAERGAPVVVLFLLDEISSGIRPLGAASRWWLHHSLEALAAAVEQLGATFVLRRGAAEPELTRLAAELAAGAVFWNRRYGGPQRTVDTALKTSLRATGLTVQSFHANLLHEPWTVTTGSGTPFRVFTPFWKSCLAGAPPREPLPAPTSLTGVSGVTSDELADWMLLPSKPDWARGIRATWSPGEKAAHAQLEHFAVHDLAHYDTARDAPGGDATSRLSPYLRFGEISPFQVWQRVQRGELAAAARRNAPKFLSEIGWREFNWNILFHAPDLHEKNFRADFDAFPWPEPDPRDLAAWQQGRTGIPLVDAGMRELWQTGYMHNRVRMVVASFLIKNMLVDWRAGERWFWDTLVDADEASNPGNWQWVAGSGADAAPYFRIFNPLLQAEKFDSKGVYQRRYIPELGTPAYPQPIVDLKKSRNDALAAYELVKRAGNSA
;
A
#
# COMPACT_ATOMS: atom_id res chain seq x y z
N MET A 1 -12.18 -50.36 6.36
CA MET A 1 -11.75 -50.23 4.96
C MET A 1 -11.93 -48.75 4.62
N THR A 2 -10.94 -47.94 4.98
CA THR A 2 -10.94 -46.49 4.70
C THR A 2 -10.62 -46.36 3.23
N LEU A 3 -11.62 -46.01 2.43
CA LEU A 3 -11.41 -45.61 1.04
C LEU A 3 -10.48 -44.39 1.09
N SER A 4 -9.23 -44.58 0.68
CA SER A 4 -8.32 -43.49 0.37
C SER A 4 -8.98 -42.71 -0.76
N LEU A 5 -9.56 -41.55 -0.45
CA LEU A 5 -9.97 -40.60 -1.48
C LEU A 5 -8.76 -40.36 -2.38
N ASP A 6 -8.97 -40.43 -3.70
CA ASP A 6 -7.91 -40.11 -4.63
C ASP A 6 -7.50 -38.65 -4.39
N SER A 7 -6.20 -38.36 -4.44
CA SER A 7 -5.66 -37.04 -4.04
C SER A 7 -6.18 -35.87 -4.89
N THR A 8 -6.91 -36.18 -5.97
CA THR A 8 -7.58 -35.28 -6.91
C THR A 8 -8.98 -34.85 -6.47
N GLU A 9 -9.60 -35.51 -5.47
CA GLU A 9 -10.93 -35.13 -4.96
C GLU A 9 -10.87 -34.22 -3.71
N GLN A 10 -9.75 -34.20 -2.99
CA GLN A 10 -9.61 -33.42 -1.76
C GLN A 10 -9.51 -31.91 -2.06
N PRO A 11 -10.31 -31.04 -1.42
CA PRO A 11 -10.33 -29.61 -1.75
C PRO A 11 -8.98 -28.90 -1.62
N THR A 12 -8.80 -27.84 -2.40
CA THR A 12 -7.72 -26.85 -2.26
C THR A 12 -8.24 -25.60 -1.57
N ILE A 13 -7.60 -25.18 -0.49
CA ILE A 13 -7.83 -23.85 0.09
C ILE A 13 -6.88 -22.85 -0.59
N VAL A 14 -7.43 -21.80 -1.20
CA VAL A 14 -6.67 -20.66 -1.70
C VAL A 14 -6.84 -19.51 -0.72
N TRP A 15 -5.79 -19.18 0.04
CA TRP A 15 -5.83 -18.14 1.07
C TRP A 15 -5.37 -16.78 0.52
N LEU A 16 -6.32 -15.89 0.28
CA LEU A 16 -6.10 -14.52 -0.21
C LEU A 16 -6.09 -13.52 0.95
N ARG A 17 -5.27 -12.47 0.81
CA ARG A 17 -4.99 -11.41 1.80
C ARG A 17 -4.84 -10.07 1.05
N ASP A 18 -3.65 -9.81 0.50
CA ASP A 18 -3.29 -8.58 -0.23
C ASP A 18 -3.24 -8.82 -1.75
N ASP A 19 -4.10 -9.71 -2.23
CA ASP A 19 -4.14 -10.30 -3.58
C ASP A 19 -5.58 -10.62 -4.00
N LEU A 20 -6.48 -9.66 -3.76
CA LEU A 20 -7.93 -9.76 -3.95
C LEU A 20 -8.34 -9.68 -5.44
N ARG A 21 -7.85 -10.63 -6.24
CA ARG A 21 -8.10 -10.72 -7.68
C ARG A 21 -8.13 -12.16 -8.18
N ILE A 22 -8.79 -12.36 -9.31
CA ILE A 22 -8.82 -13.63 -10.04
C ILE A 22 -7.70 -13.70 -11.08
N ALA A 23 -7.56 -12.65 -11.91
CA ALA A 23 -6.57 -12.62 -12.97
C ALA A 23 -5.17 -12.44 -12.40
N ASP A 24 -4.18 -13.05 -13.07
CA ASP A 24 -2.79 -13.05 -12.61
C ASP A 24 -2.63 -13.40 -11.12
N ASN A 25 -3.36 -14.43 -10.67
CA ASN A 25 -3.28 -14.97 -9.32
C ASN A 25 -2.65 -16.38 -9.38
N PRO A 26 -1.34 -16.51 -9.15
CA PRO A 26 -0.64 -17.80 -9.22
C PRO A 26 -1.16 -18.86 -8.24
N ALA A 27 -1.58 -18.47 -7.03
CA ALA A 27 -2.15 -19.41 -6.07
C ALA A 27 -3.49 -19.99 -6.58
N LEU A 28 -4.34 -19.14 -7.17
CA LEU A 28 -5.61 -19.58 -7.74
C LEU A 28 -5.40 -20.40 -9.03
N ASN A 29 -4.43 -20.02 -9.86
CA ASN A 29 -4.06 -20.75 -11.07
C ASN A 29 -3.53 -22.16 -10.72
N ALA A 30 -2.65 -22.29 -9.73
CA ALA A 30 -2.18 -23.58 -9.24
C ALA A 30 -3.30 -24.45 -8.65
N ALA A 31 -4.29 -23.85 -7.98
CA ALA A 31 -5.47 -24.56 -7.50
C ALA A 31 -6.34 -25.09 -8.66
N ALA A 32 -6.50 -24.29 -9.72
CA ALA A 32 -7.21 -24.70 -10.93
C ALA A 32 -6.50 -25.85 -11.66
N GLU A 33 -5.17 -25.78 -11.78
CA GLU A 33 -4.34 -26.83 -12.40
C GLU A 33 -4.40 -28.16 -11.63
N ARG A 34 -4.58 -28.11 -10.30
CA ARG A 34 -4.77 -29.31 -9.48
C ARG A 34 -6.09 -30.04 -9.79
N GLY A 35 -7.09 -29.37 -10.35
CA GLY A 35 -8.35 -29.97 -10.80
C GLY A 35 -9.28 -30.46 -9.67
N ALA A 36 -8.99 -30.13 -8.42
CA ALA A 36 -9.80 -30.48 -7.25
C ALA A 36 -10.76 -29.32 -6.88
N PRO A 37 -11.81 -29.56 -6.07
CA PRO A 37 -12.66 -28.48 -5.57
C PRO A 37 -11.86 -27.36 -4.88
N VAL A 38 -12.28 -26.11 -5.06
CA VAL A 38 -11.56 -24.91 -4.57
C VAL A 38 -12.42 -24.14 -3.59
N VAL A 39 -11.82 -23.83 -2.44
CA VAL A 39 -12.33 -22.87 -1.46
C VAL A 39 -11.39 -21.67 -1.44
N VAL A 40 -11.89 -20.49 -1.84
CA VAL A 40 -11.17 -19.24 -1.71
C VAL A 40 -11.46 -18.67 -0.33
N LEU A 41 -10.45 -18.61 0.52
CA LEU A 41 -10.52 -18.10 1.88
C LEU A 41 -9.98 -16.66 1.91
N PHE A 42 -10.76 -15.75 2.49
CA PHE A 42 -10.20 -14.54 3.09
C PHE A 42 -10.31 -14.64 4.62
N LEU A 43 -9.17 -14.48 5.29
CA LEU A 43 -9.09 -14.47 6.75
C LEU A 43 -8.69 -13.07 7.22
N LEU A 44 -9.57 -12.41 7.97
CA LEU A 44 -9.25 -11.16 8.66
C LEU A 44 -8.43 -11.47 9.91
N ASP A 45 -7.11 -11.44 9.75
CA ASP A 45 -6.14 -11.60 10.83
C ASP A 45 -5.64 -10.24 11.32
N GLU A 46 -6.06 -9.87 12.53
CA GLU A 46 -5.61 -8.66 13.23
C GLU A 46 -5.01 -8.97 14.60
N ILE A 47 -4.76 -10.26 14.89
CA ILE A 47 -4.40 -10.73 16.23
C ILE A 47 -3.15 -11.62 16.26
N SER A 48 -2.71 -12.16 15.13
CA SER A 48 -1.42 -12.84 15.06
C SER A 48 -0.29 -11.88 15.44
N SER A 49 0.73 -12.41 16.12
CA SER A 49 1.82 -11.62 16.68
C SER A 49 2.50 -10.73 15.63
N GLY A 50 2.53 -9.42 15.88
CA GLY A 50 3.15 -8.41 15.01
C GLY A 50 2.33 -8.01 13.79
N ILE A 51 1.19 -8.65 13.50
CA ILE A 51 0.30 -8.20 12.43
C ILE A 51 -0.35 -6.88 12.86
N ARG A 52 -0.14 -5.85 12.04
CA ARG A 52 -0.70 -4.52 12.29
C ARG A 52 -2.16 -4.46 11.82
N PRO A 53 -3.13 -4.11 12.68
CA PRO A 53 -4.52 -3.94 12.28
C PRO A 53 -4.70 -2.88 11.19
N LEU A 54 -5.72 -3.06 10.35
CA LEU A 54 -6.02 -2.12 9.27
C LEU A 54 -6.57 -0.80 9.83
N GLY A 55 -6.13 0.31 9.21
CA GLY A 55 -6.69 1.64 9.43
C GLY A 55 -8.12 1.78 8.92
N ALA A 56 -8.84 2.80 9.39
CA ALA A 56 -10.24 3.02 9.08
C ALA A 56 -10.56 3.07 7.57
N ALA A 57 -9.80 3.84 6.78
CA ALA A 57 -10.00 3.94 5.33
C ALA A 57 -9.69 2.64 4.60
N SER A 58 -8.68 1.91 5.06
CA SER A 58 -8.33 0.58 4.54
C SER A 58 -9.40 -0.48 4.85
N ARG A 59 -10.05 -0.43 6.03
CA ARG A 59 -11.21 -1.29 6.35
C ARG A 59 -12.40 -1.01 5.44
N TRP A 60 -12.68 0.27 5.18
CA TRP A 60 -13.73 0.66 4.23
C TRP A 60 -13.45 0.08 2.84
N TRP A 61 -12.21 0.21 2.35
CA TRP A 61 -11.81 -0.32 1.06
C TRP A 61 -11.98 -1.85 1.03
N LEU A 62 -11.40 -2.54 2.03
CA LEU A 62 -11.44 -3.99 2.15
C LEU A 62 -12.87 -4.55 2.09
N HIS A 63 -13.84 -3.91 2.75
CA HIS A 63 -15.23 -4.36 2.72
C HIS A 63 -15.74 -4.48 1.27
N HIS A 64 -15.65 -3.40 0.49
CA HIS A 64 -16.12 -3.39 -0.90
C HIS A 64 -15.29 -4.30 -1.81
N SER A 65 -13.99 -4.45 -1.54
CA SER A 65 -13.13 -5.40 -2.26
C SER A 65 -13.57 -6.85 -2.03
N LEU A 66 -13.97 -7.21 -0.81
CA LEU A 66 -14.44 -8.55 -0.48
C LEU A 66 -15.81 -8.84 -1.08
N GLU A 67 -16.72 -7.86 -1.13
CA GLU A 67 -17.99 -8.01 -1.86
C GLU A 67 -17.75 -8.26 -3.35
N ALA A 68 -16.85 -7.49 -3.98
CA ALA A 68 -16.52 -7.67 -5.39
C ALA A 68 -15.83 -9.01 -5.66
N LEU A 69 -14.92 -9.44 -4.78
CA LEU A 69 -14.22 -10.72 -4.88
C LEU A 69 -15.18 -11.90 -4.68
N ALA A 70 -16.08 -11.84 -3.69
CA ALA A 70 -17.08 -12.87 -3.46
C ALA A 70 -17.90 -13.13 -4.72
N ALA A 71 -18.44 -12.07 -5.33
CA ALA A 71 -19.20 -12.17 -6.58
C ALA A 71 -18.38 -12.76 -7.73
N ALA A 72 -17.09 -12.41 -7.85
CA ALA A 72 -16.21 -12.96 -8.88
C ALA A 72 -15.89 -14.45 -8.66
N VAL A 73 -15.64 -14.86 -7.41
CA VAL A 73 -15.37 -16.26 -7.03
C VAL A 73 -16.60 -17.13 -7.27
N GLU A 74 -17.79 -16.64 -6.90
CA GLU A 74 -19.06 -17.34 -7.14
C GLU A 74 -19.36 -17.51 -8.63
N GLN A 75 -19.08 -16.49 -9.45
CA GLN A 75 -19.22 -16.58 -10.91
C GLN A 75 -18.31 -17.63 -11.54
N LEU A 76 -17.15 -17.90 -10.95
CA LEU A 76 -16.27 -19.00 -11.37
C LEU A 76 -16.78 -20.37 -10.91
N GLY A 77 -17.72 -20.43 -9.98
CA GLY A 77 -18.23 -21.67 -9.39
C GLY A 77 -17.44 -22.17 -8.18
N ALA A 78 -16.44 -21.42 -7.69
CA ALA A 78 -15.72 -21.76 -6.46
C ALA A 78 -16.48 -21.27 -5.21
N THR A 79 -16.10 -21.79 -4.03
CA THR A 79 -16.69 -21.36 -2.76
C THR A 79 -15.87 -20.24 -2.16
N PHE A 80 -16.49 -19.11 -1.85
CA PHE A 80 -15.85 -18.05 -1.09
C PHE A 80 -16.15 -18.19 0.40
N VAL A 81 -15.13 -18.10 1.25
CA VAL A 81 -15.25 -18.25 2.70
C VAL A 81 -14.58 -17.09 3.40
N LEU A 82 -15.31 -16.48 4.32
CA LEU A 82 -14.83 -15.48 5.25
C LEU A 82 -14.59 -16.11 6.63
N ARG A 83 -13.46 -15.75 7.24
CA ARG A 83 -13.12 -16.07 8.63
C ARG A 83 -12.44 -14.87 9.28
N ARG A 84 -12.50 -14.80 10.60
CA ARG A 84 -11.74 -13.83 11.40
C ARG A 84 -11.01 -14.53 12.54
N GLY A 85 -9.74 -14.17 12.76
CA GLY A 85 -8.92 -14.76 13.82
C GLY A 85 -7.44 -14.88 13.44
N ALA A 86 -6.67 -15.55 14.29
CA ALA A 86 -5.26 -15.82 14.04
C ALA A 86 -5.12 -16.84 12.90
N ALA A 87 -4.18 -16.58 11.98
CA ALA A 87 -3.97 -17.40 10.78
C ALA A 87 -3.83 -18.89 11.04
N GLU A 88 -2.95 -19.27 11.98
CA GLU A 88 -2.64 -20.69 12.18
C GLU A 88 -3.83 -21.50 12.70
N PRO A 89 -4.48 -21.14 13.82
CA PRO A 89 -5.67 -21.87 14.29
C PRO A 89 -6.79 -21.95 13.25
N GLU A 90 -7.11 -20.83 12.58
CA GLU A 90 -8.23 -20.79 11.64
C GLU A 90 -7.98 -21.60 10.36
N LEU A 91 -6.77 -21.51 9.78
CA LEU A 91 -6.43 -22.31 8.60
C LEU A 91 -6.33 -23.80 8.93
N THR A 92 -5.76 -24.17 10.08
CA THR A 92 -5.71 -25.57 10.52
C THR A 92 -7.12 -26.13 10.73
N ARG A 93 -8.01 -25.36 11.37
CA ARG A 93 -9.40 -25.76 11.58
C ARG A 93 -10.15 -25.94 10.27
N LEU A 94 -10.04 -24.99 9.34
CA LEU A 94 -10.70 -25.07 8.04
C LEU A 94 -10.16 -26.22 7.19
N ALA A 95 -8.83 -26.44 7.19
CA ALA A 95 -8.23 -27.56 6.47
C ALA A 95 -8.74 -28.91 6.97
N ALA A 96 -8.93 -29.05 8.29
CA ALA A 96 -9.52 -30.24 8.89
C ALA A 96 -11.03 -30.38 8.57
N GLU A 97 -11.80 -29.29 8.66
CA GLU A 97 -13.24 -29.25 8.32
C GLU A 97 -13.50 -29.75 6.89
N LEU A 98 -12.63 -29.36 5.95
CA LEU A 98 -12.75 -29.69 4.53
C LEU A 98 -12.10 -31.01 4.12
N ALA A 99 -11.37 -31.67 5.02
CA ALA A 99 -10.40 -32.71 4.66
C ALA A 99 -9.54 -32.29 3.45
N ALA A 100 -9.04 -31.05 3.49
CA ALA A 100 -8.32 -30.44 2.39
C ALA A 100 -7.07 -31.26 2.02
N GLY A 101 -6.73 -31.26 0.73
CA GLY A 101 -5.49 -31.89 0.23
C GLY A 101 -4.37 -30.87 0.01
N ALA A 102 -4.72 -29.59 -0.14
CA ALA A 102 -3.76 -28.54 -0.40
C ALA A 102 -4.18 -27.18 0.17
N VAL A 103 -3.18 -26.36 0.50
CA VAL A 103 -3.33 -24.96 0.90
C VAL A 103 -2.34 -24.10 0.10
N PHE A 104 -2.86 -23.19 -0.70
CA PHE A 104 -2.09 -22.33 -1.60
C PHE A 104 -2.30 -20.85 -1.27
N TRP A 105 -1.24 -20.05 -1.40
CA TRP A 105 -1.32 -18.61 -1.17
C TRP A 105 -0.25 -17.83 -1.93
N ASN A 106 -0.45 -16.54 -2.19
CA ASN A 106 0.64 -15.70 -2.71
C ASN A 106 1.48 -15.11 -1.58
N ARG A 107 2.78 -14.93 -1.82
CA ARG A 107 3.76 -14.46 -0.83
C ARG A 107 3.46 -13.02 -0.39
N ARG A 108 3.67 -12.76 0.90
CA ARG A 108 3.78 -11.42 1.51
C ARG A 108 5.21 -11.22 1.99
N TYR A 109 5.61 -9.96 2.17
CA TYR A 109 7.02 -9.60 2.34
C TYR A 109 7.35 -8.89 3.65
N GLY A 110 6.33 -8.40 4.39
CA GLY A 110 6.50 -7.87 5.73
C GLY A 110 7.02 -8.93 6.72
N GLY A 111 7.79 -8.48 7.70
CA GLY A 111 8.46 -9.36 8.67
C GLY A 111 7.48 -10.26 9.44
N PRO A 112 6.50 -9.70 10.15
CA PRO A 112 5.49 -10.49 10.88
C PRO A 112 4.71 -11.47 9.99
N GLN A 113 4.29 -11.03 8.80
CA GLN A 113 3.56 -11.85 7.83
C GLN A 113 4.38 -13.06 7.38
N ARG A 114 5.67 -12.85 7.09
CA ARG A 114 6.59 -13.94 6.71
C ARG A 114 6.80 -14.94 7.84
N THR A 115 6.88 -14.47 9.09
CA THR A 115 7.00 -15.35 10.26
C THR A 115 5.77 -16.25 10.39
N VAL A 116 4.57 -15.66 10.30
CA VAL A 116 3.30 -16.39 10.32
C VAL A 116 3.22 -17.40 9.18
N ASP A 117 3.44 -16.95 7.93
CA ASP A 117 3.36 -17.81 6.74
C ASP A 117 4.39 -18.97 6.81
N THR A 118 5.58 -18.75 7.37
CA THR A 118 6.63 -19.78 7.53
C THR A 118 6.27 -20.83 8.57
N ALA A 119 5.78 -20.39 9.73
CA ALA A 119 5.31 -21.29 10.79
C ALA A 119 4.15 -22.15 10.27
N LEU A 120 3.15 -21.51 9.66
CA LEU A 120 1.97 -22.18 9.12
C LEU A 120 2.31 -23.19 8.01
N LYS A 121 3.21 -22.83 7.10
CA LYS A 121 3.68 -23.76 6.06
C LYS A 121 4.33 -24.99 6.65
N THR A 122 5.06 -24.83 7.76
CA THR A 122 5.73 -25.94 8.45
C THR A 122 4.70 -26.83 9.14
N SER A 123 3.75 -26.26 9.91
CA SER A 123 2.74 -27.02 10.65
C SER A 123 1.76 -27.75 9.74
N LEU A 124 1.24 -27.11 8.68
CA LEU A 124 0.33 -27.75 7.73
C LEU A 124 1.01 -28.87 6.92
N ARG A 125 2.28 -28.72 6.53
CA ARG A 125 3.01 -29.81 5.84
C ARG A 125 3.22 -31.03 6.74
N ALA A 126 3.41 -30.80 8.04
CA ALA A 126 3.56 -31.89 9.01
C ALA A 126 2.26 -32.74 9.13
N THR A 127 1.10 -32.20 8.75
CA THR A 127 -0.17 -32.95 8.70
C THR A 127 -0.41 -33.63 7.34
N GLY A 128 0.56 -33.60 6.42
CA GLY A 128 0.46 -34.23 5.10
C GLY A 128 -0.17 -33.37 4.00
N LEU A 129 -0.50 -32.09 4.28
CA LEU A 129 -1.05 -31.18 3.27
C LEU A 129 0.00 -30.77 2.24
N THR A 130 -0.43 -30.63 0.98
CA THR A 130 0.38 -29.96 -0.04
C THR A 130 0.30 -28.45 0.16
N VAL A 131 1.38 -27.83 0.63
CA VAL A 131 1.40 -26.39 0.90
C VAL A 131 2.39 -25.66 0.00
N GLN A 132 1.92 -24.67 -0.74
CA GLN A 132 2.72 -23.90 -1.69
C GLN A 132 2.41 -22.40 -1.63
N SER A 133 3.44 -21.60 -1.93
CA SER A 133 3.40 -20.14 -1.84
C SER A 133 4.06 -19.49 -3.06
N PHE A 134 3.39 -18.56 -3.72
CA PHE A 134 3.75 -18.09 -5.07
C PHE A 134 4.11 -16.60 -5.17
N HIS A 135 4.90 -16.24 -6.18
CA HIS A 135 5.33 -14.86 -6.46
C HIS A 135 4.25 -14.10 -7.25
N ALA A 136 3.61 -13.09 -6.65
CA ALA A 136 2.46 -12.43 -7.27
C ALA A 136 2.38 -10.91 -7.10
N ASN A 137 2.82 -10.37 -5.95
CA ASN A 137 2.51 -8.99 -5.57
C ASN A 137 3.68 -8.01 -5.75
N LEU A 138 4.88 -8.49 -6.08
CA LEU A 138 6.04 -7.71 -6.49
C LEU A 138 6.49 -8.15 -7.88
N LEU A 139 7.15 -7.28 -8.64
CA LEU A 139 7.79 -7.65 -9.91
C LEU A 139 9.06 -8.45 -9.65
N HIS A 140 9.79 -8.09 -8.59
CA HIS A 140 11.06 -8.67 -8.22
C HIS A 140 11.04 -9.15 -6.78
N GLU A 141 11.42 -10.41 -6.58
CA GLU A 141 11.57 -10.96 -5.23
C GLU A 141 12.68 -10.20 -4.50
N PRO A 142 12.46 -9.65 -3.28
CA PRO A 142 13.41 -8.76 -2.62
C PRO A 142 14.82 -9.34 -2.46
N TRP A 143 14.94 -10.65 -2.25
CA TRP A 143 16.23 -11.35 -2.09
C TRP A 143 16.97 -11.58 -3.41
N THR A 144 16.36 -11.31 -4.57
CA THR A 144 16.98 -11.50 -5.89
C THR A 144 17.66 -10.24 -6.42
N VAL A 145 17.44 -9.08 -5.77
CA VAL A 145 17.98 -7.79 -6.20
C VAL A 145 18.94 -7.26 -5.15
N THR A 146 20.23 -7.52 -5.35
CA THR A 146 21.31 -7.09 -4.45
C THR A 146 22.36 -6.27 -5.18
N THR A 147 23.15 -5.51 -4.43
CA THR A 147 24.35 -4.85 -4.95
C THR A 147 25.38 -5.87 -5.44
N GLY A 148 26.44 -5.40 -6.12
CA GLY A 148 27.56 -6.25 -6.52
C GLY A 148 28.31 -6.92 -5.36
N SER A 149 28.12 -6.43 -4.12
CA SER A 149 28.66 -7.07 -2.90
C SER A 149 27.65 -7.96 -2.17
N GLY A 150 26.48 -8.24 -2.77
CA GLY A 150 25.43 -9.08 -2.18
C GLY A 150 24.65 -8.40 -1.05
N THR A 151 24.78 -7.08 -0.88
CA THR A 151 24.05 -6.33 0.16
C THR A 151 22.76 -5.70 -0.40
N PRO A 152 21.79 -5.36 0.47
CA PRO A 152 20.59 -4.64 0.05
C PRO A 152 20.91 -3.26 -0.52
N PHE A 153 20.12 -2.82 -1.51
CA PHE A 153 20.25 -1.46 -2.02
C PHE A 153 19.70 -0.43 -1.02
N ARG A 154 20.37 0.73 -0.94
CA ARG A 154 19.94 1.88 -0.13
C ARG A 154 19.66 3.15 -0.95
N VAL A 155 19.77 3.05 -2.27
CA VAL A 155 19.60 4.15 -3.23
C VAL A 155 18.73 3.64 -4.38
N PHE A 156 17.70 4.39 -4.75
CA PHE A 156 16.69 3.93 -5.72
C PHE A 156 17.26 3.72 -7.12
N THR A 157 18.04 4.68 -7.63
CA THR A 157 18.54 4.63 -9.02
C THR A 157 19.33 3.36 -9.34
N PRO A 158 20.35 2.94 -8.56
CA PRO A 158 21.07 1.69 -8.82
C PRO A 158 20.21 0.44 -8.55
N PHE A 159 19.27 0.48 -7.59
CA PHE A 159 18.29 -0.60 -7.39
C PHE A 159 17.46 -0.82 -8.67
N TRP A 160 16.84 0.23 -9.18
CA TRP A 160 15.96 0.13 -10.34
C TRP A 160 16.72 -0.25 -11.61
N LYS A 161 17.95 0.25 -11.79
CA LYS A 161 18.83 -0.22 -12.86
C LYS A 161 19.13 -1.71 -12.76
N SER A 162 19.37 -2.23 -11.54
CA SER A 162 19.59 -3.65 -11.31
C SER A 162 18.35 -4.49 -11.63
N CYS A 163 17.15 -4.04 -11.24
CA CYS A 163 15.89 -4.67 -11.61
C CYS A 163 15.72 -4.78 -13.12
N LEU A 164 15.94 -3.68 -13.84
CA LEU A 164 15.78 -3.62 -15.29
C LEU A 164 16.85 -4.38 -16.08
N ALA A 165 18.05 -4.58 -15.50
CA ALA A 165 19.11 -5.36 -16.10
C ALA A 165 18.92 -6.88 -15.93
N GLY A 166 18.06 -7.29 -15.00
CA GLY A 166 17.72 -8.70 -14.76
C GLY A 166 16.78 -9.28 -15.80
N ALA A 167 16.27 -10.49 -15.52
CA ALA A 167 15.20 -11.07 -16.33
C ALA A 167 13.97 -10.15 -16.32
N PRO A 168 13.30 -9.95 -17.48
CA PRO A 168 12.09 -9.15 -17.52
C PRO A 168 11.02 -9.79 -16.62
N PRO A 169 10.10 -8.98 -16.05
CA PRO A 169 8.95 -9.54 -15.33
C PRO A 169 8.20 -10.56 -16.18
N ARG A 170 7.72 -11.63 -15.53
CA ARG A 170 6.90 -12.66 -16.20
C ARG A 170 5.64 -12.05 -16.81
N GLU A 171 5.10 -12.72 -17.81
CA GLU A 171 3.75 -12.38 -18.28
C GLU A 171 2.71 -12.68 -17.19
N PRO A 172 1.64 -11.87 -17.10
CA PRO A 172 0.46 -12.19 -16.31
C PRO A 172 -0.13 -13.55 -16.67
N LEU A 173 -0.52 -14.31 -15.65
CA LEU A 173 -1.21 -15.59 -15.83
C LEU A 173 -2.67 -15.36 -16.24
N PRO A 174 -3.25 -16.23 -17.08
CA PRO A 174 -4.66 -16.16 -17.40
C PRO A 174 -5.51 -16.43 -16.14
N ALA A 175 -6.65 -15.74 -16.05
CA ALA A 175 -7.68 -16.06 -15.08
C ALA A 175 -8.25 -17.48 -15.36
N PRO A 176 -8.52 -18.29 -14.32
CA PRO A 176 -9.33 -19.50 -14.49
C PRO A 176 -10.70 -19.14 -15.09
N THR A 177 -11.23 -19.99 -15.96
CA THR A 177 -12.54 -19.78 -16.59
C THR A 177 -13.69 -20.44 -15.82
N SER A 178 -13.39 -21.50 -15.07
CA SER A 178 -14.34 -22.23 -14.23
C SER A 178 -13.59 -22.99 -13.14
N LEU A 179 -14.20 -23.08 -11.98
CA LEU A 179 -13.76 -23.85 -10.82
C LEU A 179 -14.95 -24.65 -10.27
N THR A 180 -14.66 -25.61 -9.40
CA THR A 180 -15.68 -26.37 -8.68
C THR A 180 -15.59 -26.01 -7.20
N GLY A 181 -16.66 -25.53 -6.60
CA GLY A 181 -16.72 -25.21 -5.18
C GLY A 181 -17.00 -26.43 -4.29
N VAL A 182 -16.91 -26.20 -2.98
CA VAL A 182 -17.36 -27.12 -1.94
C VAL A 182 -18.63 -26.56 -1.29
N SER A 183 -19.67 -27.37 -1.17
CA SER A 183 -20.93 -26.97 -0.51
C SER A 183 -20.87 -27.14 1.01
N GLY A 184 -21.67 -26.37 1.75
CA GLY A 184 -21.86 -26.56 3.19
C GLY A 184 -20.70 -26.09 4.07
N VAL A 185 -19.74 -25.35 3.52
CA VAL A 185 -18.66 -24.73 4.30
C VAL A 185 -19.23 -23.54 5.06
N THR A 186 -18.99 -23.48 6.37
CA THR A 186 -19.44 -22.33 7.16
C THR A 186 -18.72 -21.07 6.65
N SER A 187 -19.33 -19.87 6.71
CA SER A 187 -18.68 -18.58 6.42
C SER A 187 -19.12 -17.55 7.45
N ASP A 188 -18.25 -16.61 7.80
CA ASP A 188 -18.68 -15.39 8.49
C ASP A 188 -19.53 -14.55 7.54
N GLU A 189 -20.47 -13.78 8.09
CA GLU A 189 -21.17 -12.71 7.38
C GLU A 189 -20.31 -11.44 7.39
N LEU A 190 -20.02 -10.88 6.21
CA LEU A 190 -19.14 -9.70 6.11
C LEU A 190 -19.66 -8.49 6.91
N ALA A 191 -20.98 -8.36 7.02
CA ALA A 191 -21.61 -7.29 7.79
C ALA A 191 -21.23 -7.33 9.28
N ASP A 192 -21.03 -8.53 9.85
CA ASP A 192 -20.68 -8.72 11.26
C ASP A 192 -19.26 -8.25 11.60
N TRP A 193 -18.40 -8.09 10.58
CA TRP A 193 -17.06 -7.55 10.78
C TRP A 193 -17.04 -6.05 11.05
N MET A 194 -18.15 -5.35 10.82
CA MET A 194 -18.32 -3.91 11.08
C MET A 194 -17.18 -3.06 10.48
N LEU A 195 -16.75 -3.38 9.26
CA LEU A 195 -15.67 -2.69 8.56
C LEU A 195 -16.08 -1.31 8.04
N LEU A 196 -17.38 -1.06 7.87
CA LEU A 196 -17.92 0.21 7.41
C LEU A 196 -18.22 1.15 8.59
N PRO A 197 -18.01 2.46 8.42
CA PRO A 197 -18.40 3.43 9.44
C PRO A 197 -19.92 3.54 9.57
N SER A 198 -20.40 3.77 10.78
CA SER A 198 -21.83 3.87 11.09
C SER A 198 -22.24 5.30 11.46
N LYS A 199 -21.88 5.77 12.67
CA LYS A 199 -22.29 7.08 13.18
C LYS A 199 -21.08 7.83 13.77
N PRO A 200 -20.54 8.86 13.09
CA PRO A 200 -20.94 9.37 11.77
C PRO A 200 -20.41 8.49 10.60
N ASP A 201 -21.16 8.45 9.49
CA ASP A 201 -20.65 7.93 8.20
C ASP A 201 -19.68 8.95 7.58
N TRP A 202 -18.42 8.88 7.98
CA TRP A 202 -17.35 9.75 7.48
C TRP A 202 -16.92 9.40 6.04
N ALA A 203 -17.29 8.24 5.50
CA ALA A 203 -16.79 7.72 4.23
C ALA A 203 -17.58 8.20 3.00
N ARG A 204 -18.50 9.17 3.14
CA ARG A 204 -19.31 9.69 2.03
C ARG A 204 -18.45 10.15 0.84
N GLY A 205 -17.40 10.92 1.09
CA GLY A 205 -16.52 11.42 0.03
C GLY A 205 -15.67 10.31 -0.60
N ILE A 206 -15.22 9.34 0.21
CA ILE A 206 -14.48 8.16 -0.25
C ILE A 206 -15.36 7.33 -1.19
N ARG A 207 -16.62 7.07 -0.80
CA ARG A 207 -17.61 6.35 -1.63
C ARG A 207 -17.91 7.06 -2.94
N ALA A 208 -17.87 8.40 -2.97
CA ALA A 208 -18.05 9.17 -4.20
C ALA A 208 -16.79 9.17 -5.08
N THR A 209 -15.62 8.87 -4.52
CA THR A 209 -14.33 8.95 -5.21
C THR A 209 -13.89 7.59 -5.77
N TRP A 210 -14.23 6.49 -5.10
CA TRP A 210 -13.62 5.19 -5.36
C TRP A 210 -14.65 4.07 -5.54
N SER A 211 -14.27 3.12 -6.38
CA SER A 211 -14.97 1.85 -6.58
C SER A 211 -13.96 0.72 -6.37
N PRO A 212 -13.86 0.11 -5.18
CA PRO A 212 -12.95 -1.00 -4.93
C PRO A 212 -13.27 -2.24 -5.77
N GLY A 213 -12.26 -3.07 -6.05
CA GLY A 213 -12.38 -4.35 -6.72
C GLY A 213 -11.63 -4.46 -8.06
N GLU A 214 -11.30 -5.68 -8.45
CA GLU A 214 -10.49 -6.03 -9.63
C GLU A 214 -11.01 -5.40 -10.94
N LYS A 215 -12.32 -5.44 -11.19
CA LYS A 215 -12.91 -4.86 -12.40
C LYS A 215 -12.64 -3.36 -12.50
N ALA A 216 -12.77 -2.63 -11.38
CA ALA A 216 -12.51 -1.20 -11.34
C ALA A 216 -11.00 -0.91 -11.45
N ALA A 217 -10.14 -1.76 -10.87
CA ALA A 217 -8.70 -1.67 -11.04
C ALA A 217 -8.27 -1.72 -12.51
N HIS A 218 -8.82 -2.68 -13.26
CA HIS A 218 -8.56 -2.81 -14.70
C HIS A 218 -9.09 -1.63 -15.51
N ALA A 219 -10.32 -1.17 -15.21
CA ALA A 219 -10.87 0.01 -15.87
C ALA A 219 -10.03 1.27 -15.62
N GLN A 220 -9.52 1.44 -14.39
CA GLN A 220 -8.65 2.54 -14.02
C GLN A 220 -7.29 2.47 -14.73
N LEU A 221 -6.69 1.27 -14.84
CA LEU A 221 -5.46 1.07 -15.59
C LEU A 221 -5.64 1.41 -17.07
N GLU A 222 -6.72 0.93 -17.69
CA GLU A 222 -7.01 1.23 -19.10
C GLU A 222 -7.23 2.73 -19.33
N HIS A 223 -8.02 3.38 -18.47
CA HIS A 223 -8.24 4.82 -18.55
C HIS A 223 -6.91 5.58 -18.49
N PHE A 224 -6.07 5.27 -17.50
CA PHE A 224 -4.76 5.88 -17.35
C PHE A 224 -3.86 5.66 -18.58
N ALA A 225 -3.77 4.41 -19.05
CA ALA A 225 -2.91 4.05 -20.18
C ALA A 225 -3.31 4.76 -21.49
N VAL A 226 -4.61 4.95 -21.71
CA VAL A 226 -5.16 5.56 -22.93
C VAL A 226 -5.16 7.09 -22.86
N HIS A 227 -5.55 7.68 -21.73
CA HIS A 227 -5.85 9.10 -21.63
C HIS A 227 -4.76 9.93 -20.93
N ASP A 228 -4.17 9.40 -19.86
CA ASP A 228 -3.34 10.22 -18.95
C ASP A 228 -1.84 9.99 -19.15
N LEU A 229 -1.45 8.76 -19.48
CA LEU A 229 -0.04 8.36 -19.59
C LEU A 229 0.73 9.23 -20.60
N ALA A 230 0.07 9.72 -21.65
CA ALA A 230 0.65 10.61 -22.65
C ALA A 230 1.20 11.93 -22.07
N HIS A 231 0.68 12.36 -20.91
CA HIS A 231 1.04 13.61 -20.24
C HIS A 231 1.74 13.39 -18.89
N TYR A 232 1.98 12.13 -18.52
CA TYR A 232 2.39 11.76 -17.16
C TYR A 232 3.63 12.52 -16.67
N ASP A 233 4.73 12.52 -17.42
CA ASP A 233 6.01 13.11 -16.94
C ASP A 233 5.89 14.61 -16.66
N THR A 234 5.16 15.34 -17.51
CA THR A 234 5.02 16.80 -17.37
C THR A 234 3.94 17.21 -16.38
N ALA A 235 2.95 16.36 -16.10
CA ALA A 235 1.78 16.72 -15.29
C ALA A 235 1.74 16.06 -13.90
N ARG A 236 2.48 14.97 -13.64
CA ARG A 236 2.48 14.22 -12.36
C ARG A 236 2.86 15.04 -11.12
N ASP A 237 3.46 16.21 -11.29
CA ASP A 237 3.86 17.08 -10.17
C ASP A 237 2.79 18.14 -9.84
N ALA A 238 1.76 18.32 -10.68
CA ALA A 238 0.73 19.33 -10.51
C ALA A 238 -0.54 18.72 -9.85
N PRO A 239 -0.79 18.94 -8.55
CA PRO A 239 -1.90 18.30 -7.84
C PRO A 239 -3.29 18.75 -8.30
N GLY A 240 -3.41 19.90 -8.97
CA GLY A 240 -4.68 20.37 -9.50
C GLY A 240 -5.15 19.64 -10.77
N GLY A 241 -4.29 18.82 -11.37
CA GLY A 241 -4.61 18.03 -12.57
C GLY A 241 -4.83 16.55 -12.27
N ASP A 242 -5.66 15.90 -13.07
CA ASP A 242 -5.87 14.46 -13.03
C ASP A 242 -4.89 13.79 -14.02
N ALA A 243 -3.65 13.58 -13.58
CA ALA A 243 -2.58 13.06 -14.45
C ALA A 243 -1.85 11.83 -13.89
N THR A 244 -2.22 11.37 -12.69
CA THR A 244 -1.65 10.16 -12.09
C THR A 244 -2.59 8.99 -12.23
N SER A 245 -2.07 7.77 -12.16
CA SER A 245 -2.88 6.57 -12.45
C SER A 245 -3.98 6.28 -11.45
N ARG A 246 -3.91 6.83 -10.23
CA ARG A 246 -4.81 6.49 -9.12
C ARG A 246 -4.90 4.98 -8.83
N LEU A 247 -3.85 4.22 -9.19
CA LEU A 247 -3.79 2.76 -9.02
C LEU A 247 -3.29 2.30 -7.64
N SER A 248 -2.83 3.22 -6.78
CA SER A 248 -2.19 2.87 -5.50
C SER A 248 -3.05 1.99 -4.56
N PRO A 249 -4.36 2.25 -4.33
CA PRO A 249 -5.15 1.37 -3.47
C PRO A 249 -5.39 -0.01 -4.12
N TYR A 250 -5.63 -0.06 -5.43
CA TYR A 250 -5.80 -1.31 -6.17
C TYR A 250 -4.54 -2.19 -6.12
N LEU A 251 -3.34 -1.59 -6.23
CA LEU A 251 -2.05 -2.28 -6.08
C LEU A 251 -1.76 -2.71 -4.63
N ARG A 252 -2.29 -1.96 -3.65
CA ARG A 252 -2.14 -2.26 -2.21
C ARG A 252 -2.95 -3.49 -1.79
N PHE A 253 -4.20 -3.58 -2.25
CA PHE A 253 -5.08 -4.73 -1.98
C PHE A 253 -4.91 -5.87 -3.00
N GLY A 254 -4.02 -5.67 -3.98
CA GLY A 254 -3.72 -6.66 -5.01
C GLY A 254 -4.91 -7.00 -5.89
N GLU A 255 -5.79 -6.03 -6.10
CA GLU A 255 -6.90 -6.08 -7.07
C GLU A 255 -6.40 -5.97 -8.51
N ILE A 256 -5.17 -5.50 -8.68
CA ILE A 256 -4.40 -5.60 -9.91
C ILE A 256 -2.94 -5.92 -9.56
N SER A 257 -2.32 -6.81 -10.31
CA SER A 257 -0.91 -7.15 -10.09
C SER A 257 0.02 -6.12 -10.74
N PRO A 258 1.23 -5.93 -10.20
CA PRO A 258 2.22 -5.10 -10.89
C PRO A 258 2.65 -5.71 -12.24
N PHE A 259 2.52 -7.02 -12.45
CA PHE A 259 2.79 -7.67 -13.74
C PHE A 259 1.77 -7.25 -14.80
N GLN A 260 0.49 -7.13 -14.45
CA GLN A 260 -0.56 -6.66 -15.35
C GLN A 260 -0.33 -5.19 -15.73
N VAL A 261 0.02 -4.34 -14.75
CA VAL A 261 0.39 -2.94 -14.99
C VAL A 261 1.62 -2.86 -15.92
N TRP A 262 2.66 -3.64 -15.63
CA TRP A 262 3.88 -3.71 -16.44
C TRP A 262 3.57 -4.15 -17.88
N GLN A 263 2.82 -5.23 -18.07
CA GLN A 263 2.46 -5.74 -19.39
C GLN A 263 1.69 -4.69 -20.19
N ARG A 264 0.67 -4.07 -19.57
CA ARG A 264 -0.17 -3.08 -20.25
C ARG A 264 0.59 -1.83 -20.69
N VAL A 265 1.53 -1.35 -19.87
CA VAL A 265 2.29 -0.13 -20.13
C VAL A 265 3.50 -0.38 -21.03
N GLN A 266 4.17 -1.52 -20.88
CA GLN A 266 5.40 -1.82 -21.63
C GLN A 266 5.11 -2.47 -22.98
N ARG A 267 4.09 -3.32 -23.07
CA ARG A 267 3.81 -4.17 -24.25
C ARG A 267 2.46 -3.90 -24.90
N GLY A 268 1.56 -3.20 -24.21
CA GLY A 268 0.25 -2.84 -24.77
C GLY A 268 0.33 -1.83 -25.92
N GLU A 269 -0.73 -1.79 -26.71
CA GLU A 269 -0.91 -0.75 -27.71
C GLU A 269 -1.10 0.60 -27.01
N LEU A 270 -0.29 1.58 -27.41
CA LEU A 270 -0.20 2.90 -26.80
C LEU A 270 0.08 3.93 -27.88
N ALA A 271 -0.51 5.11 -27.74
CA ALA A 271 -0.12 6.28 -28.52
C ALA A 271 1.37 6.58 -28.31
N ALA A 272 2.03 7.15 -29.33
CA ALA A 272 3.46 7.43 -29.28
C ALA A 272 3.87 8.29 -28.07
N ALA A 273 3.03 9.26 -27.68
CA ALA A 273 3.26 10.08 -26.49
C ALA A 273 3.20 9.26 -25.20
N ALA A 274 2.22 8.37 -25.04
CA ALA A 274 2.11 7.47 -23.88
C ALA A 274 3.31 6.52 -23.81
N ARG A 275 3.74 5.93 -24.93
CA ARG A 275 4.92 5.07 -25.00
C ARG A 275 6.21 5.76 -24.55
N ARG A 276 6.38 7.06 -24.86
CA ARG A 276 7.55 7.84 -24.38
C ARG A 276 7.53 8.06 -22.86
N ASN A 277 6.35 8.15 -22.25
CA ASN A 277 6.17 8.36 -20.82
C ASN A 277 6.17 7.05 -20.00
N ALA A 278 6.01 5.89 -20.65
CA ALA A 278 5.97 4.59 -20.00
C ALA A 278 7.16 4.34 -19.05
N PRO A 279 8.43 4.57 -19.42
CA PRO A 279 9.56 4.35 -18.50
C PRO A 279 9.49 5.22 -17.23
N LYS A 280 8.98 6.44 -17.35
CA LYS A 280 8.80 7.34 -16.22
C LYS A 280 7.73 6.81 -15.26
N PHE A 281 6.59 6.37 -15.77
CA PHE A 281 5.55 5.74 -14.95
C PHE A 281 6.04 4.44 -14.31
N LEU A 282 6.69 3.57 -15.07
CA LEU A 282 7.22 2.31 -14.54
C LEU A 282 8.30 2.52 -13.48
N SER A 283 9.06 3.62 -13.52
CA SER A 283 9.97 3.96 -12.41
C SER A 283 9.25 4.21 -11.08
N GLU A 284 7.98 4.61 -11.11
CA GLU A 284 7.17 4.85 -9.90
C GLU A 284 6.59 3.52 -9.37
N ILE A 285 6.34 2.54 -10.24
CA ILE A 285 6.19 1.13 -9.82
C ILE A 285 7.50 0.63 -9.20
N GLY A 286 8.64 0.99 -9.78
CA GLY A 286 9.95 0.71 -9.20
C GLY A 286 10.14 1.29 -7.79
N TRP A 287 9.59 2.47 -7.49
CA TRP A 287 9.62 3.04 -6.13
C TRP A 287 8.82 2.19 -5.13
N ARG A 288 7.71 1.57 -5.56
CA ARG A 288 6.98 0.58 -4.75
C ARG A 288 7.87 -0.64 -4.48
N GLU A 289 8.49 -1.20 -5.52
CA GLU A 289 9.43 -2.35 -5.38
C GLU A 289 10.59 -2.01 -4.43
N PHE A 290 11.13 -0.80 -4.51
CA PHE A 290 12.22 -0.34 -3.66
C PHE A 290 11.82 -0.24 -2.19
N ASN A 291 10.64 0.32 -1.89
CA ASN A 291 10.14 0.38 -0.51
C ASN A 291 9.92 -1.03 0.06
N TRP A 292 9.38 -1.95 -0.74
CA TRP A 292 9.21 -3.35 -0.31
C TRP A 292 10.56 -4.06 -0.12
N ASN A 293 11.57 -3.77 -0.94
CA ASN A 293 12.92 -4.26 -0.72
C ASN A 293 13.50 -3.74 0.60
N ILE A 294 13.33 -2.44 0.90
CA ILE A 294 13.76 -1.86 2.17
C ILE A 294 13.06 -2.55 3.35
N LEU A 295 11.73 -2.64 3.34
CA LEU A 295 10.96 -3.28 4.42
C LEU A 295 11.39 -4.73 4.65
N PHE A 296 11.63 -5.48 3.57
CA PHE A 296 12.09 -6.87 3.66
C PHE A 296 13.40 -7.01 4.45
N HIS A 297 14.30 -6.02 4.33
CA HIS A 297 15.60 -5.98 5.01
C HIS A 297 15.59 -5.19 6.34
N ALA A 298 14.56 -4.39 6.58
CA ALA A 298 14.34 -3.60 7.79
C ALA A 298 12.87 -3.74 8.25
N PRO A 299 12.50 -4.85 8.91
CA PRO A 299 11.09 -5.21 9.17
C PRO A 299 10.35 -4.26 10.13
N ASP A 300 11.10 -3.48 10.91
CA ASP A 300 10.65 -2.48 11.87
C ASP A 300 10.63 -1.05 11.27
N LEU A 301 10.52 -0.93 9.94
CA LEU A 301 10.56 0.35 9.19
C LEU A 301 9.52 1.39 9.66
N HIS A 302 8.38 0.97 10.21
CA HIS A 302 7.35 1.88 10.70
C HIS A 302 7.57 2.34 12.15
N GLU A 303 8.52 1.73 12.86
CA GLU A 303 8.78 2.01 14.29
C GLU A 303 10.18 2.57 14.51
N LYS A 304 11.19 2.14 13.76
CA LYS A 304 12.59 2.54 13.97
C LYS A 304 13.11 3.40 12.84
N ASN A 305 13.94 4.37 13.20
CA ASN A 305 14.66 5.16 12.22
C ASN A 305 15.60 4.24 11.42
N PHE A 306 15.54 4.33 10.10
CA PHE A 306 16.36 3.52 9.20
C PHE A 306 17.84 3.88 9.33
N ARG A 307 18.14 5.14 9.67
CA ARG A 307 19.45 5.56 10.15
C ARG A 307 19.40 5.87 11.65
N ALA A 308 20.17 5.12 12.43
CA ALA A 308 20.18 5.18 13.89
C ALA A 308 20.67 6.51 14.48
N ASP A 309 21.41 7.33 13.73
CA ASP A 309 21.81 8.69 14.17
C ASP A 309 20.58 9.57 14.46
N PHE A 310 19.45 9.34 13.77
CA PHE A 310 18.20 10.05 14.00
C PHE A 310 17.48 9.66 15.30
N ASP A 311 17.92 8.62 16.02
CA ASP A 311 17.39 8.29 17.35
C ASP A 311 17.74 9.37 18.38
N ALA A 312 18.79 10.16 18.11
CA ALA A 312 19.18 11.31 18.93
C ALA A 312 18.38 12.59 18.63
N PHE A 313 17.41 12.55 17.71
CA PHE A 313 16.62 13.75 17.37
C PHE A 313 15.76 14.19 18.57
N PRO A 314 15.86 15.45 19.03
CA PRO A 314 15.19 15.92 20.24
C PRO A 314 13.73 16.31 19.97
N TRP A 315 12.88 15.35 19.58
CA TRP A 315 11.47 15.65 19.31
C TRP A 315 10.80 16.24 20.56
N PRO A 316 10.28 17.49 20.50
CA PRO A 316 9.43 18.00 21.57
C PRO A 316 8.11 17.20 21.62
N GLU A 317 7.47 17.19 22.78
CA GLU A 317 6.08 16.75 22.87
C GLU A 317 5.20 17.69 22.02
N PRO A 318 4.43 17.16 21.06
CA PRO A 318 3.62 18.00 20.18
C PRO A 318 2.45 18.63 20.96
N ASP A 319 2.15 19.92 20.72
CA ASP A 319 0.89 20.48 21.22
C ASP A 319 -0.28 19.73 20.56
N PRO A 320 -1.17 19.08 21.34
CA PRO A 320 -2.28 18.32 20.79
C PRO A 320 -3.19 19.15 19.88
N ARG A 321 -3.29 20.46 20.11
CA ARG A 321 -4.10 21.38 19.28
C ARG A 321 -3.47 21.61 17.92
N ASP A 322 -2.15 21.75 17.87
CA ASP A 322 -1.42 21.95 16.61
C ASP A 322 -1.43 20.66 15.77
N LEU A 323 -1.25 19.51 16.41
CA LEU A 323 -1.37 18.22 15.72
C LEU A 323 -2.79 18.00 15.18
N ALA A 324 -3.83 18.31 15.97
CA ALA A 324 -5.21 18.25 15.50
C ALA A 324 -5.47 19.25 14.36
N ALA A 325 -4.90 20.45 14.41
CA ALA A 325 -5.00 21.43 13.33
C ALA A 325 -4.38 20.93 12.03
N TRP A 326 -3.23 20.23 12.10
CA TRP A 326 -2.65 19.55 10.95
C TRP A 326 -3.55 18.44 10.42
N GLN A 327 -4.02 17.54 11.28
CA GLN A 327 -4.91 16.43 10.89
C GLN A 327 -6.21 16.92 10.22
N GLN A 328 -6.74 18.07 10.65
CA GLN A 328 -7.99 18.65 10.13
C GLN A 328 -7.80 19.62 8.94
N GLY A 329 -6.56 19.91 8.53
CA GLY A 329 -6.29 20.91 7.50
C GLY A 329 -6.74 22.32 7.91
N ARG A 330 -6.29 22.75 9.09
CA ARG A 330 -6.54 24.06 9.71
C ARG A 330 -5.26 24.73 10.21
N THR A 331 -4.14 24.44 9.58
CA THR A 331 -2.81 24.98 9.94
C THR A 331 -2.64 26.45 9.54
N GLY A 332 -3.50 26.98 8.67
CA GLY A 332 -3.34 28.30 8.08
C GLY A 332 -2.31 28.32 6.94
N ILE A 333 -1.80 27.15 6.52
CA ILE A 333 -0.90 27.00 5.37
C ILE A 333 -1.67 26.33 4.22
N PRO A 334 -2.11 27.09 3.18
CA PRO A 334 -3.12 26.61 2.23
C PRO A 334 -2.81 25.31 1.50
N LEU A 335 -1.57 25.09 1.02
CA LEU A 335 -1.25 23.83 0.36
C LEU A 335 -1.25 22.63 1.32
N VAL A 336 -0.89 22.84 2.59
CA VAL A 336 -0.95 21.80 3.62
C VAL A 336 -2.41 21.48 3.94
N ASP A 337 -3.21 22.52 4.17
CA ASP A 337 -4.62 22.39 4.53
C ASP A 337 -5.44 21.74 3.42
N ALA A 338 -5.18 22.10 2.16
CA ALA A 338 -5.82 21.46 1.01
C ALA A 338 -5.49 19.97 0.92
N GLY A 339 -4.23 19.60 1.17
CA GLY A 339 -3.80 18.20 1.24
C GLY A 339 -4.54 17.42 2.31
N MET A 340 -4.52 17.92 3.54
CA MET A 340 -5.14 17.23 4.67
C MET A 340 -6.67 17.10 4.52
N ARG A 341 -7.31 18.08 3.86
CA ARG A 341 -8.72 18.00 3.50
C ARG A 341 -9.00 17.03 2.34
N GLU A 342 -8.13 16.96 1.33
CA GLU A 342 -8.22 15.92 0.29
C GLU A 342 -8.13 14.52 0.90
N LEU A 343 -7.16 14.31 1.80
CA LEU A 343 -6.99 13.06 2.54
C LEU A 343 -8.26 12.67 3.29
N TRP A 344 -8.82 13.58 4.08
CA TRP A 344 -10.02 13.29 4.83
C TRP A 344 -11.25 13.02 3.94
N GLN A 345 -11.41 13.81 2.87
CA GLN A 345 -12.59 13.69 1.99
C GLN A 345 -12.53 12.46 1.08
N THR A 346 -11.34 12.08 0.61
CA THR A 346 -11.17 11.08 -0.45
C THR A 346 -10.43 9.83 -0.01
N GLY A 347 -9.81 9.82 1.17
CA GLY A 347 -8.91 8.75 1.61
C GLY A 347 -7.61 8.68 0.81
N TYR A 348 -7.30 9.71 0.02
CA TYR A 348 -6.14 9.77 -0.85
C TYR A 348 -5.53 11.17 -0.78
N MET A 349 -4.26 11.29 -1.12
CA MET A 349 -3.61 12.59 -1.30
C MET A 349 -2.63 12.51 -2.45
N HIS A 350 -2.57 13.54 -3.29
CA HIS A 350 -1.57 13.60 -4.36
C HIS A 350 -0.13 13.50 -3.81
N ASN A 351 0.75 12.71 -4.44
CA ASN A 351 2.09 12.41 -3.90
C ASN A 351 2.93 13.67 -3.59
N ARG A 352 2.93 14.67 -4.49
CA ARG A 352 3.63 15.95 -4.23
C ARG A 352 3.15 16.61 -2.94
N VAL A 353 1.85 16.53 -2.65
CA VAL A 353 1.25 17.15 -1.47
C VAL A 353 1.53 16.30 -0.23
N ARG A 354 1.56 14.96 -0.33
CA ARG A 354 2.05 14.07 0.75
C ARG A 354 3.43 14.49 1.25
N MET A 355 4.35 14.77 0.33
CA MET A 355 5.70 15.25 0.67
C MET A 355 5.67 16.60 1.41
N VAL A 356 4.78 17.51 1.00
CA VAL A 356 4.66 18.84 1.61
C VAL A 356 4.08 18.75 3.02
N VAL A 357 2.97 18.03 3.21
CA VAL A 357 2.33 17.90 4.54
C VAL A 357 3.23 17.14 5.51
N ALA A 358 3.95 16.12 5.04
CA ALA A 358 4.90 15.38 5.85
C ALA A 358 6.10 16.26 6.24
N SER A 359 6.66 17.01 5.29
CA SER A 359 7.76 17.93 5.61
C SER A 359 7.31 19.03 6.55
N PHE A 360 6.07 19.51 6.43
CA PHE A 360 5.54 20.52 7.34
C PHE A 360 5.42 19.98 8.76
N LEU A 361 4.84 18.78 8.93
CA LEU A 361 4.72 18.13 10.24
C LEU A 361 6.11 17.91 10.88
N ILE A 362 7.03 17.31 10.14
CA ILE A 362 8.35 16.94 10.66
C ILE A 362 9.23 18.17 10.90
N LYS A 363 9.26 19.11 9.95
CA LYS A 363 10.30 20.14 9.90
C LYS A 363 9.81 21.54 10.26
N ASN A 364 8.51 21.82 10.23
CA ASN A 364 7.96 23.09 10.67
C ASN A 364 7.25 22.95 12.02
N MET A 365 6.56 21.85 12.26
CA MET A 365 5.91 21.60 13.56
C MET A 365 6.81 20.83 14.54
N LEU A 366 7.96 20.31 14.09
CA LEU A 366 8.87 19.49 14.90
C LEU A 366 8.18 18.29 15.57
N VAL A 367 7.25 17.65 14.87
CA VAL A 367 6.56 16.46 15.35
C VAL A 367 7.23 15.22 14.76
N ASP A 368 7.41 14.18 15.59
CA ASP A 368 7.92 12.88 15.15
C ASP A 368 7.10 12.35 13.97
N TRP A 369 7.79 11.93 12.90
CA TRP A 369 7.21 11.39 11.67
C TRP A 369 6.25 10.24 11.93
N ARG A 370 6.45 9.47 13.01
CA ARG A 370 5.58 8.35 13.39
C ARG A 370 4.15 8.79 13.69
N ALA A 371 3.94 10.01 14.17
CA ALA A 371 2.59 10.55 14.39
C ALA A 371 1.85 10.75 13.05
N GLY A 372 2.57 11.27 12.05
CA GLY A 372 2.05 11.42 10.69
C GLY A 372 1.85 10.08 9.97
N GLU A 373 2.80 9.14 10.13
CA GLU A 373 2.70 7.78 9.61
C GLU A 373 1.44 7.08 10.09
N ARG A 374 1.14 7.15 11.39
CA ARG A 374 -0.06 6.56 11.98
C ARG A 374 -1.34 7.22 11.50
N TRP A 375 -1.35 8.54 11.34
CA TRP A 375 -2.49 9.25 10.77
C TRP A 375 -2.75 8.80 9.33
N PHE A 376 -1.70 8.71 8.52
CA PHE A 376 -1.78 8.23 7.14
C PHE A 376 -2.20 6.76 7.07
N TRP A 377 -1.71 5.91 7.97
CA TRP A 377 -2.14 4.52 8.08
C TRP A 377 -3.64 4.39 8.32
N ASP A 378 -4.22 5.27 9.15
CA ASP A 378 -5.64 5.23 9.47
C ASP A 378 -6.53 5.81 8.36
N THR A 379 -6.04 6.81 7.63
CA THR A 379 -6.86 7.64 6.74
C THR A 379 -6.66 7.38 5.25
N LEU A 380 -5.59 6.68 4.84
CA LEU A 380 -5.36 6.33 3.44
C LEU A 380 -6.05 5.03 3.04
N VAL A 381 -6.73 5.07 1.88
CA VAL A 381 -7.19 3.85 1.19
C VAL A 381 -6.03 3.08 0.56
N ASP A 382 -4.86 3.70 0.41
CA ASP A 382 -3.64 3.08 -0.10
C ASP A 382 -2.54 2.92 0.96
N ALA A 383 -2.91 2.82 2.24
CA ALA A 383 -1.98 2.62 3.34
C ALA A 383 -1.20 1.31 3.18
N ASP A 384 0.06 1.41 2.75
CA ASP A 384 0.97 0.30 2.46
C ASP A 384 2.08 0.18 3.50
N GLU A 385 2.35 -1.03 3.99
CA GLU A 385 3.29 -1.28 5.09
C GLU A 385 4.75 -0.96 4.72
N ALA A 386 5.08 -0.92 3.44
CA ALA A 386 6.40 -0.55 2.96
C ALA A 386 6.44 0.92 2.54
N SER A 387 5.52 1.31 1.66
CA SER A 387 5.54 2.61 0.99
C SER A 387 5.21 3.76 1.96
N ASN A 388 4.28 3.58 2.91
CA ASN A 388 3.96 4.64 3.87
C ASN A 388 5.17 4.97 4.76
N PRO A 389 5.71 4.04 5.59
CA PRO A 389 6.84 4.36 6.44
C PRO A 389 8.10 4.69 5.65
N GLY A 390 8.36 4.02 4.52
CA GLY A 390 9.51 4.34 3.66
C GLY A 390 9.52 5.80 3.20
N ASN A 391 8.37 6.33 2.77
CA ASN A 391 8.26 7.73 2.35
C ASN A 391 8.29 8.72 3.53
N TRP A 392 7.68 8.39 4.68
CA TRP A 392 7.79 9.23 5.89
C TRP A 392 9.24 9.38 6.33
N GLN A 393 9.99 8.28 6.33
CA GLN A 393 11.41 8.29 6.64
C GLN A 393 12.25 9.02 5.59
N TRP A 394 11.90 8.91 4.31
CA TRP A 394 12.53 9.66 3.23
C TRP A 394 12.41 11.18 3.45
N VAL A 395 11.23 11.65 3.84
CA VAL A 395 10.99 13.07 4.17
C VAL A 395 11.70 13.48 5.46
N ALA A 396 11.73 12.59 6.46
CA ALA A 396 12.40 12.81 7.75
C ALA A 396 13.94 12.79 7.65
N GLY A 397 14.53 12.45 6.51
CA GLY A 397 15.99 12.40 6.33
C GLY A 397 16.64 11.11 6.87
N SER A 398 15.89 10.25 7.56
CA SER A 398 16.37 8.97 8.09
C SER A 398 16.30 7.84 7.07
N GLY A 399 15.43 7.93 6.07
CA GLY A 399 15.14 6.86 5.11
C GLY A 399 16.28 6.54 4.12
N ALA A 400 16.13 5.41 3.44
CA ALA A 400 16.95 5.10 2.27
C ALA A 400 16.72 6.14 1.16
N ASP A 401 17.79 6.48 0.42
CA ASP A 401 17.79 7.53 -0.61
C ASP A 401 17.23 8.90 -0.16
N ALA A 402 17.19 9.16 1.16
CA ALA A 402 16.50 10.33 1.71
C ALA A 402 17.12 11.66 1.26
N ALA A 403 16.24 12.64 1.02
CA ALA A 403 16.68 14.02 0.86
C ALA A 403 17.38 14.47 2.16
N PRO A 404 18.52 15.19 2.08
CA PRO A 404 19.18 15.70 3.27
C PRO A 404 18.23 16.49 4.16
N TYR A 405 18.25 16.26 5.48
CA TYR A 405 17.27 16.84 6.42
C TYR A 405 17.09 18.36 6.25
N PHE A 406 18.20 19.08 6.09
CA PHE A 406 18.27 20.54 5.91
C PHE A 406 17.52 21.07 4.67
N ARG A 407 17.11 20.21 3.74
CA ARG A 407 16.14 20.55 2.68
C ARG A 407 14.74 20.58 3.28
N ILE A 408 14.43 21.68 3.96
CA ILE A 408 13.08 21.97 4.48
C ILE A 408 12.28 22.63 3.37
N PHE A 409 11.18 22.01 2.94
CA PHE A 409 10.30 22.58 1.92
C PHE A 409 9.62 23.84 2.45
N ASN A 410 9.67 24.93 1.68
CA ASN A 410 8.81 26.08 1.95
C ASN A 410 7.44 25.81 1.28
N PRO A 411 6.36 25.57 2.04
CA PRO A 411 5.07 25.21 1.47
C PRO A 411 4.49 26.28 0.54
N LEU A 412 4.82 27.56 0.75
CA LEU A 412 4.39 28.65 -0.13
C LEU A 412 5.05 28.57 -1.51
N LEU A 413 6.38 28.36 -1.54
CA LEU A 413 7.10 28.19 -2.81
C LEU A 413 6.72 26.87 -3.52
N GLN A 414 6.35 25.83 -2.77
CA GLN A 414 5.80 24.60 -3.36
C GLN A 414 4.45 24.87 -4.02
N ALA A 415 3.58 25.68 -3.40
CA ALA A 415 2.31 26.08 -3.97
C ALA A 415 2.50 26.91 -5.25
N GLU A 416 3.37 27.91 -5.22
CA GLU A 416 3.70 28.72 -6.41
C GLU A 416 4.21 27.87 -7.58
N LYS A 417 5.01 26.84 -7.30
CA LYS A 417 5.58 25.97 -8.33
C LYS A 417 4.59 24.96 -8.89
N PHE A 418 3.84 24.29 -8.03
CA PHE A 418 3.05 23.10 -8.41
C PHE A 418 1.55 23.37 -8.52
N ASP A 419 1.04 24.40 -7.85
CA ASP A 419 -0.35 24.86 -7.93
C ASP A 419 -0.40 26.38 -8.20
N SER A 420 0.37 26.84 -9.20
CA SER A 420 0.54 28.27 -9.51
C SER A 420 -0.76 29.03 -9.75
N LYS A 421 -1.78 28.32 -10.27
CA LYS A 421 -3.12 28.87 -10.50
C LYS A 421 -4.03 28.75 -9.27
N GLY A 422 -3.63 28.06 -8.20
CA GLY A 422 -4.43 27.83 -6.99
C GLY A 422 -5.64 26.91 -7.20
N VAL A 423 -5.61 26.04 -8.23
CA VAL A 423 -6.74 25.17 -8.59
C VAL A 423 -6.95 24.12 -7.51
N TYR A 424 -5.88 23.50 -7.04
CA TYR A 424 -5.94 22.48 -5.99
C TYR A 424 -6.38 23.09 -4.66
N GLN A 425 -5.78 24.20 -4.27
CA GLN A 425 -6.11 24.87 -3.00
C GLN A 425 -7.57 25.33 -2.96
N ARG A 426 -8.09 25.97 -4.01
CA ARG A 426 -9.50 26.41 -4.05
C ARG A 426 -10.50 25.24 -4.10
N ARG A 427 -10.11 24.09 -4.62
CA ARG A 427 -10.97 22.89 -4.64
C ARG A 427 -11.27 22.40 -3.22
N TYR A 428 -10.27 22.39 -2.34
CA TYR A 428 -10.40 21.83 -0.99
C TYR A 428 -10.55 22.88 0.12
N ILE A 429 -10.30 24.16 -0.17
CA ILE A 429 -10.45 25.28 0.75
C ILE A 429 -11.38 26.34 0.12
N PRO A 430 -12.70 26.10 0.12
CA PRO A 430 -13.66 27.07 -0.44
C PRO A 430 -13.63 28.43 0.28
N GLU A 431 -13.21 28.46 1.55
CA GLU A 431 -13.10 29.66 2.36
C GLU A 431 -11.77 30.43 2.20
N LEU A 432 -10.88 30.00 1.30
CA LEU A 432 -9.55 30.60 1.11
C LEU A 432 -9.67 32.09 0.75
N GLY A 433 -8.93 32.93 1.49
CA GLY A 433 -8.95 34.39 1.31
C GLY A 433 -10.08 35.11 2.05
N THR A 434 -10.90 34.39 2.82
CA THR A 434 -11.93 34.97 3.69
C THR A 434 -11.44 35.03 5.16
N PRO A 435 -12.07 35.84 6.03
CA PRO A 435 -11.78 35.85 7.47
C PRO A 435 -12.04 34.51 8.18
N ALA A 436 -12.75 33.57 7.55
CA ALA A 436 -13.01 32.24 8.13
C ALA A 436 -11.80 31.29 8.02
N TYR A 437 -10.85 31.59 7.14
CA TYR A 437 -9.63 30.79 7.00
C TYR A 437 -8.65 31.09 8.15
N PRO A 438 -8.09 30.06 8.83
CA PRO A 438 -7.27 30.26 10.03
C PRO A 438 -5.96 30.99 9.73
N GLN A 439 -5.45 31.69 10.74
CA GLN A 439 -4.09 32.23 10.70
C GLN A 439 -3.06 31.10 10.82
N PRO A 440 -1.84 31.27 10.26
CA PRO A 440 -0.77 30.28 10.36
C PRO A 440 -0.44 29.91 11.82
N ILE A 441 -0.41 28.60 12.12
CA ILE A 441 -0.05 28.08 13.45
C ILE A 441 1.45 28.16 13.74
N VAL A 442 2.28 28.37 12.69
CA VAL A 442 3.74 28.53 12.81
C VAL A 442 4.24 29.67 11.93
N ASP A 443 5.29 30.35 12.39
CA ASP A 443 6.12 31.20 11.53
C ASP A 443 7.13 30.33 10.78
N LEU A 444 7.01 30.29 9.44
CA LEU A 444 7.81 29.38 8.60
C LEU A 444 9.33 29.65 8.67
N LYS A 445 9.75 30.90 8.94
CA LYS A 445 11.16 31.28 9.01
C LYS A 445 11.74 30.84 10.35
N LYS A 446 11.05 31.15 11.44
CA LYS A 446 11.43 30.73 12.80
C LYS A 446 11.45 29.21 12.90
N SER A 447 10.38 28.54 12.48
CA SER A 447 10.28 27.08 12.56
C SER A 447 11.39 26.37 11.77
N ARG A 448 11.77 26.92 10.60
CA ARG A 448 12.89 26.41 9.81
C ARG A 448 14.20 26.47 10.61
N ASN A 449 14.47 27.58 11.29
CA ASN A 449 15.69 27.73 12.09
C ASN A 449 15.70 26.77 13.28
N ASP A 450 14.55 26.62 13.96
CA ASP A 450 14.39 25.69 15.08
C ASP A 450 14.68 24.25 14.63
N ALA A 451 14.18 23.83 13.47
CA ALA A 451 14.44 22.50 12.93
C ALA A 451 15.89 22.27 12.51
N LEU A 452 16.57 23.29 11.97
CA LEU A 452 18.01 23.18 11.68
C LEU A 452 18.82 23.08 12.97
N ALA A 453 18.46 23.82 14.01
CA ALA A 453 19.11 23.74 15.32
C ALA A 453 18.94 22.35 15.96
N ALA A 454 17.74 21.76 15.90
CA ALA A 454 17.49 20.40 16.37
C ALA A 454 18.34 19.36 15.60
N TYR A 455 18.47 19.52 14.28
CA TYR A 455 19.26 18.62 13.43
C TYR A 455 20.76 18.65 13.73
N GLU A 456 21.30 19.75 14.25
CA GLU A 456 22.71 19.79 14.66
C GLU A 456 23.02 18.80 15.80
N LEU A 457 22.04 18.41 16.61
CA LEU A 457 22.24 17.36 17.63
C LEU A 457 22.41 15.97 16.99
N VAL A 458 21.61 15.67 15.95
CA VAL A 458 21.74 14.41 15.18
C VAL A 458 23.11 14.31 14.52
N LYS A 459 23.61 15.40 13.93
CA LYS A 459 24.96 15.42 13.34
C LYS A 459 26.06 15.13 14.36
N ARG A 460 25.94 15.66 15.58
CA ARG A 460 26.90 15.40 16.67
C ARG A 460 26.87 13.94 17.11
N ALA A 461 25.68 13.35 17.23
CA ALA A 461 25.51 11.93 17.56
C ALA A 461 26.13 11.02 16.48
N GLY A 462 25.87 11.30 15.20
CA GLY A 462 26.41 10.52 14.09
C GLY A 462 27.93 10.59 13.91
N ASN A 463 28.59 11.63 14.45
CA ASN A 463 30.06 11.73 14.45
C ASN A 463 30.73 11.04 15.66
N SER A 464 29.93 10.62 16.65
CA SER A 464 30.42 10.02 17.91
C SER A 464 30.28 8.50 17.95
N ALA A 465 29.69 7.90 16.90
CA ALA A 465 29.49 6.47 16.69
C ALA A 465 30.31 6.03 15.47
#